data_AF-A0A7Y8MHI1-F1
#
_entry.id   AF-A0A7Y8MHI1-F1
#
_cell.length_a   1.000
_cell.length_b   1.000
_cell.length_c   1.000
_cell.angle_alpha   90.00
_cell.angle_beta   90.00
_cell.angle_gamma   90.00
#
_symmetry.space_group_name_H-M   'P 1'
#
loop_
_entity.id
_entity.type
_entity.pdbx_description
1 polymer ?
#
loop_
_entity_poly.entity_id
_entity_poly.type
_entity_poly.pdbx_seq_one_letter_code
_entity_poly.pdbx_strand_id
1 'polypeptide(L)'
;MSHLSIRDLQKISGETIGALSGPTPVKSGERTVGLLVPLKAADPDRLAAVLARAEALAHGRDAAADDAALAEFGDIDPIDWSIEAVRALTAQR
;
A
#
# COMPACT_ATOMS: atom_id res chain seq x y z
N MET A 1 -19.06 6.16 -6.05
CA MET A 1 -18.36 7.03 -7.00
C MET A 1 -17.08 6.31 -7.41
N SER A 2 -16.91 5.91 -8.67
CA SER A 2 -15.76 5.08 -9.09
C SER A 2 -14.52 5.91 -9.44
N HIS A 3 -14.69 7.21 -9.66
CA HIS A 3 -13.63 8.17 -9.94
C HIS A 3 -14.13 9.59 -9.71
N LEU A 4 -13.21 10.55 -9.62
CA LEU A 4 -13.45 11.99 -9.58
C LEU A 4 -12.87 12.63 -10.85
N SER A 5 -13.57 13.56 -11.49
CA SER A 5 -12.92 14.39 -12.51
C SER A 5 -12.00 15.42 -11.84
N ILE A 6 -10.99 15.90 -12.56
CA ILE A 6 -10.09 16.96 -12.08
C ILE A 6 -10.87 18.25 -11.74
N ARG A 7 -11.99 18.50 -12.43
CA ARG A 7 -12.89 19.62 -12.16
C ARG A 7 -13.69 19.43 -10.86
N ASP A 8 -14.11 18.20 -10.57
CA ASP A 8 -14.82 17.90 -9.33
C ASP A 8 -13.89 17.94 -8.14
N LEU A 9 -12.63 17.49 -8.31
CA LEU A 9 -11.59 17.58 -7.29
C LEU A 9 -11.37 19.03 -6.81
N GLN A 10 -11.49 20.02 -7.70
CA GLN A 10 -11.33 21.43 -7.33
C GLN A 10 -12.48 21.98 -6.46
N LYS A 11 -13.62 21.28 -6.40
CA LYS A 11 -14.85 21.74 -5.73
C LYS A 11 -15.23 20.90 -4.51
N ILE A 12 -14.60 19.74 -4.34
CA ILE A 12 -14.94 18.79 -3.27
C ILE A 12 -14.51 19.34 -1.90
N SER A 13 -15.34 19.13 -0.88
CA SER A 13 -15.02 19.53 0.48
C SER A 13 -14.15 18.48 1.18
N GLY A 14 -13.42 18.88 2.24
CA GLY A 14 -12.67 17.94 3.08
C GLY A 14 -13.55 16.87 3.73
N GLU A 15 -14.78 17.22 4.12
CA GLU A 15 -15.76 16.26 4.67
C GLU A 15 -16.13 15.19 3.64
N THR A 16 -16.38 15.61 2.39
CA THR A 16 -16.68 14.67 1.30
C THR A 16 -15.47 13.79 0.98
N ILE A 17 -14.25 14.33 1.02
CA ILE A 17 -13.02 13.52 0.88
C ILE A 17 -12.94 12.47 2.00
N GLY A 18 -13.20 12.87 3.25
CA GLY A 18 -13.20 11.96 4.40
C GLY A 18 -14.25 10.84 4.31
N ALA A 19 -15.38 11.10 3.66
CA ALA A 19 -16.44 10.11 3.44
C ALA A 19 -16.15 9.12 2.30
N LEU A 20 -15.17 9.36 1.43
CA LEU A 20 -14.81 8.43 0.36
C LEU A 20 -14.43 7.07 0.94
N SER A 21 -14.98 5.98 0.40
CA SER A 21 -14.77 4.62 0.93
C SER A 21 -13.30 4.17 0.94
N GLY A 22 -12.48 4.69 0.02
CA GLY A 22 -11.06 4.38 -0.07
C GLY A 22 -10.37 5.19 -1.17
N PRO A 23 -9.18 4.74 -1.65
CA PRO A 23 -8.48 5.38 -2.74
C PRO A 23 -9.37 5.55 -3.98
N THR A 24 -9.50 6.78 -4.46
CA THR A 24 -10.40 7.13 -5.56
C THR A 24 -9.59 7.72 -6.72
N PRO A 25 -9.67 7.15 -7.93
CA PRO A 25 -8.98 7.69 -9.11
C PRO A 25 -9.44 9.11 -9.46
N VAL A 26 -8.48 9.98 -9.82
CA VAL A 26 -8.75 11.30 -10.38
C VAL A 26 -8.48 11.28 -11.88
N LYS A 27 -9.47 11.66 -12.69
CA LYS A 27 -9.42 11.65 -14.15
C LYS A 27 -9.40 13.05 -14.76
N SER A 28 -8.63 13.22 -15.85
CA SER A 28 -8.73 14.35 -16.77
C SER A 28 -9.10 13.81 -18.15
N GLY A 29 -10.36 14.03 -18.57
CA GLY A 29 -10.95 13.25 -19.66
C GLY A 29 -10.98 11.76 -19.29
N GLU A 30 -10.48 10.90 -20.18
CA GLU A 30 -10.40 9.45 -19.91
C GLU A 30 -9.14 9.02 -19.16
N ARG A 31 -8.13 9.88 -19.06
CA ARG A 31 -6.85 9.55 -18.43
C ARG A 31 -6.94 9.67 -16.92
N THR A 32 -6.57 8.62 -16.20
CA THR A 32 -6.26 8.70 -14.77
C THR A 32 -4.96 9.48 -14.58
N VAL A 33 -5.02 10.58 -13.84
CA VAL A 33 -3.88 11.49 -13.61
C VAL A 33 -3.40 11.48 -12.16
N GLY A 34 -4.16 10.87 -11.25
CA GLY A 34 -3.77 10.74 -9.85
C GLY A 34 -4.71 9.85 -9.06
N LEU A 35 -4.37 9.67 -7.79
CA LEU A 35 -5.17 8.93 -6.83
C LEU A 35 -5.40 9.83 -5.61
N LEU A 36 -6.66 10.02 -5.23
CA LEU A 36 -7.01 10.68 -3.99
C LEU A 36 -7.17 9.61 -2.91
N VAL A 37 -6.31 9.65 -1.90
CA VAL A 37 -6.33 8.71 -0.77
C VAL A 37 -6.78 9.49 0.48
N PRO A 38 -8.01 9.26 0.98
CA PRO A 38 -8.45 9.87 2.22
C PRO A 38 -7.61 9.36 3.39
N LEU A 39 -7.07 10.29 4.18
CA LEU A 39 -6.41 9.95 5.43
C LEU A 39 -7.48 9.70 6.49
N LYS A 40 -7.81 8.43 6.71
CA LYS A 40 -8.75 8.00 7.74
C LYS A 40 -8.00 7.52 8.97
N ALA A 41 -8.57 7.80 10.14
CA ALA A 41 -8.17 7.08 11.34
C ALA A 41 -8.34 5.59 11.10
N ALA A 42 -7.38 4.79 11.57
CA ALA A 42 -7.51 3.35 11.52
C ALA A 42 -8.73 2.94 12.35
N ASP A 43 -9.55 2.05 11.80
CA ASP A 43 -10.58 1.36 12.57
C ASP A 43 -9.87 0.45 13.60
N PRO A 44 -9.98 0.73 14.91
CA PRO A 44 -9.22 0.01 15.93
C PRO A 44 -9.57 -1.49 15.97
N ASP A 45 -10.84 -1.84 15.75
CA ASP A 45 -11.29 -3.23 15.80
C ASP A 45 -10.77 -4.00 14.59
N ARG A 46 -10.81 -3.36 13.41
CA ARG A 46 -10.21 -3.92 12.20
C ARG A 46 -8.70 -4.09 12.35
N LEU A 47 -8.01 -3.12 12.95
CA LEU A 47 -6.57 -3.20 13.21
C LEU A 47 -6.26 -4.35 14.17
N ALA A 48 -7.01 -4.46 15.28
CA ALA A 48 -6.85 -5.54 16.25
C ALA A 48 -7.02 -6.93 15.59
N ALA A 49 -8.03 -7.09 14.73
CA ALA A 49 -8.24 -8.34 13.99
C ALA A 49 -7.08 -8.69 13.05
N VAL A 50 -6.51 -7.69 12.36
CA VAL A 50 -5.33 -7.88 11.50
C VAL A 50 -4.10 -8.28 12.34
N LEU A 51 -3.88 -7.61 13.47
CA LEU A 51 -2.76 -7.92 14.36
C LEU A 51 -2.88 -9.33 14.96
N ALA A 52 -4.06 -9.72 15.45
CA ALA A 52 -4.30 -11.06 15.97
C ALA A 52 -4.03 -12.15 14.91
N ARG A 53 -4.41 -11.90 13.66
CA ARG A 53 -4.10 -12.80 12.55
C ARG A 53 -2.59 -12.86 12.27
N ALA A 54 -1.90 -11.73 12.29
CA ALA A 54 -0.46 -11.67 12.09
C ALA A 54 0.29 -12.42 13.20
N GLU A 55 -0.14 -12.27 14.45
CA GLU A 55 0.42 -12.98 15.60
C GLU A 55 0.20 -14.50 15.51
N ALA A 56 -1.00 -14.93 15.13
CA ALA A 56 -1.29 -16.34 14.88
C ALA A 56 -0.39 -16.95 13.78
N LEU A 57 -0.12 -16.19 12.70
CA LEU A 57 0.81 -16.61 11.65
C LEU A 57 2.26 -16.62 12.15
N ALA A 58 2.63 -15.71 13.04
CA ALA A 58 3.97 -15.64 13.61
C ALA A 58 4.30 -16.84 14.50
N HIS A 59 3.31 -17.40 15.22
CA HIS A 59 3.51 -18.56 16.10
C HIS A 59 4.00 -19.84 15.39
N GLY A 60 3.86 -19.94 14.07
CA GLY A 60 4.35 -21.06 13.26
C GLY A 60 5.62 -20.76 12.46
N ARG A 61 6.25 -19.59 12.65
CA ARG A 61 7.43 -19.20 11.87
C ARG A 61 8.67 -19.93 12.36
N ASP A 62 9.46 -20.41 11.41
CA ASP A 62 10.83 -20.85 11.63
C ASP A 62 11.76 -19.70 11.28
N ALA A 63 12.27 -19.02 12.31
CA ALA A 63 13.14 -17.87 12.14
C ALA A 63 14.40 -18.20 11.34
N ALA A 64 14.95 -19.41 11.46
CA ALA A 64 16.15 -19.79 10.72
C ALA A 64 15.85 -20.00 9.23
N ALA A 65 14.69 -20.56 8.89
CA ALA A 65 14.23 -20.68 7.52
C ALA A 65 13.92 -19.32 6.89
N ASP A 66 13.30 -18.42 7.66
CA ASP A 66 13.03 -17.05 7.23
C ASP A 66 14.34 -16.27 6.98
N ASP A 67 15.31 -16.37 7.89
CA ASP A 67 16.62 -15.73 7.74
C ASP A 67 17.39 -16.30 6.54
N ALA A 68 17.32 -17.61 6.30
CA ALA A 68 17.93 -18.23 5.12
C ALA A 68 17.28 -17.74 3.82
N ALA A 69 15.95 -17.60 3.79
CA ALA A 69 15.22 -17.07 2.64
C ALA A 69 15.52 -15.57 2.41
N LEU A 70 15.68 -14.79 3.48
CA LEU A 70 16.05 -13.38 3.39
C LEU A 70 17.51 -13.18 2.96
N ALA A 71 18.42 -14.10 3.32
CA ALA A 71 19.81 -14.05 2.89
C ALA A 71 19.96 -14.17 1.36
N GLU A 72 19.00 -14.77 0.66
CA GLU A 72 18.98 -14.82 -0.81
C GLU A 72 18.89 -13.42 -1.45
N PHE A 73 18.35 -12.42 -0.74
CA PHE A 73 18.32 -11.04 -1.21
C PHE A 73 19.70 -10.35 -1.18
N GLY A 74 20.68 -10.92 -0.47
CA GLY A 74 22.03 -10.37 -0.38
C GLY A 74 22.05 -8.93 0.15
N ASP A 75 22.67 -8.01 -0.59
CA ASP A 75 22.75 -6.57 -0.25
C ASP A 75 21.52 -5.77 -0.70
N ILE A 76 20.51 -6.41 -1.29
CA ILE A 76 19.30 -5.73 -1.75
C ILE A 76 18.40 -5.48 -0.55
N ASP A 77 18.17 -4.20 -0.23
CA ASP A 77 17.15 -3.82 0.74
C ASP A 77 15.75 -4.09 0.16
N PRO A 78 14.97 -5.03 0.70
CA PRO A 78 13.65 -5.38 0.19
C PRO A 78 12.60 -4.27 0.37
N ILE A 79 12.92 -3.20 1.12
CA ILE A 79 12.06 -2.01 1.24
C ILE A 79 12.59 -0.81 0.45
N ASP A 80 13.72 -0.92 -0.26
CA ASP A 80 14.15 0.07 -1.25
C ASP A 80 13.43 -0.16 -2.59
N TRP A 81 12.51 0.76 -2.90
CA TRP A 81 11.74 0.74 -4.16
C TRP A 81 12.35 1.64 -5.24
N SER A 82 13.63 2.03 -5.11
CA SER A 82 14.38 2.72 -6.15
C SER A 82 14.42 1.88 -7.44
N ILE A 83 14.52 2.56 -8.59
CA ILE A 83 14.61 1.88 -9.88
C ILE A 83 15.89 1.02 -9.93
N GLU A 84 16.98 1.47 -9.32
CA GLU A 84 18.21 0.69 -9.22
C GLU A 84 18.01 -0.60 -8.41
N ALA A 85 17.39 -0.54 -7.23
CA ALA A 85 17.13 -1.70 -6.37
C ALA A 85 16.19 -2.72 -7.04
N VAL A 86 15.10 -2.25 -7.68
CA VAL A 86 14.18 -3.14 -8.42
C VAL A 86 14.90 -3.85 -9.56
N ARG A 87 15.75 -3.14 -10.32
CA ARG A 87 16.55 -3.75 -11.41
C ARG A 87 17.51 -4.79 -10.87
N ALA A 88 18.22 -4.49 -9.78
CA ALA A 88 19.14 -5.43 -9.15
C ALA A 88 18.43 -6.71 -8.71
N LEU A 89 17.24 -6.60 -8.09
CA LEU A 89 16.44 -7.75 -7.65
C LEU A 89 15.98 -8.63 -8.82
N THR A 90 15.50 -8.02 -9.90
CA THR A 90 15.04 -8.77 -11.08
C THR A 90 16.16 -9.40 -11.89
N ALA A 91 17.40 -8.91 -11.78
CA ALA A 91 18.56 -9.43 -12.50
C ALA A 91 19.21 -10.64 -11.81
N GLN A 92 18.91 -10.91 -10.53
CA GLN A 92 19.42 -12.05 -9.77
C GLN A 92 18.60 -13.34 -9.93
N ARG A 93 17.53 -13.32 -10.75
CA ARG A 93 16.65 -14.47 -11.02
C ARG A 93 16.91 -15.14 -12.35
#